data_AF-A0A956AHU4-F1
#
_entry.id   AF-A0A956AHU4-F1
#
_cell.length_a   1.000
_cell.length_b   1.000
_cell.length_c   1.000
_cell.angle_alpha   90.00
_cell.angle_beta   90.00
_cell.angle_gamma   90.00
#
_symmetry.space_group_name_H-M   'P 1'
#
loop_
_entity.id
_entity.type
_entity.pdbx_description
1 polymer ?
#
loop_
_entity_poly.entity_id
_entity_poly.type
_entity_poly.pdbx_seq_one_letter_code
_entity_poly.pdbx_strand_id
1 'polypeptide(L)'
;MWQRITDPEVAERLDRIDVPFNRYGLDPFGISRDHLGGFYSMLGFFYRRYFRCLSFGIEHIPDSGPVMLVGNHSGGLPVDGGMVIASLFFDKEPPRHTHGMVEKFAQHWPVVSPIFSRV
;
A
#
# COMPACT_ATOMS: atom_id res chain seq x y z
N MET A 1 -6.20 -13.77 10.43
CA MET A 1 -6.84 -14.08 9.13
C MET A 1 -5.91 -13.69 7.98
N TRP A 2 -5.46 -12.43 7.93
CA TRP A 2 -4.62 -11.89 6.87
C TRP A 2 -3.29 -12.63 6.63
N GLN A 3 -2.61 -13.08 7.68
CA GLN A 3 -1.37 -13.84 7.54
C GLN A 3 -1.49 -15.11 6.68
N ARG A 4 -2.68 -15.73 6.63
CA ARG A 4 -2.90 -16.94 5.81
C ARG A 4 -3.01 -16.65 4.32
N ILE A 5 -3.30 -15.41 3.95
CA ILE A 5 -3.47 -14.96 2.56
C ILE A 5 -2.36 -14.02 2.12
N THR A 6 -1.35 -13.81 2.96
CA THR A 6 -0.21 -12.97 2.62
C THR A 6 0.74 -13.75 1.74
N ASP A 7 1.06 -13.20 0.57
CA ASP A 7 2.04 -13.73 -0.35
C ASP A 7 3.44 -13.70 0.30
N PRO A 8 4.28 -14.76 0.14
CA PRO A 8 5.61 -14.80 0.72
C PRO A 8 6.52 -13.63 0.32
N GLU A 9 6.46 -13.17 -0.93
CA GLU A 9 7.25 -12.01 -1.39
C GLU A 9 6.78 -10.72 -0.70
N VAL A 10 5.46 -10.58 -0.51
CA VAL A 10 4.90 -9.45 0.23
C VAL A 10 5.37 -9.47 1.68
N ALA A 11 5.38 -10.64 2.32
CA ALA A 11 5.88 -10.78 3.69
C ALA A 11 7.35 -10.35 3.81
N GLU A 12 8.21 -10.78 2.88
CA GLU A 12 9.63 -10.39 2.85
C GLU A 12 9.80 -8.88 2.64
N ARG A 13 9.07 -8.28 1.70
CA ARG A 13 9.12 -6.83 1.47
C ARG A 13 8.61 -6.02 2.66
N LEU A 14 7.59 -6.52 3.37
CA LEU A 14 7.08 -5.89 4.60
C LEU A 14 8.08 -5.88 5.75
N ASP A 15 9.10 -6.75 5.74
CA ASP A 15 10.20 -6.68 6.71
C ASP A 15 11.20 -5.56 6.39
N ARG A 16 11.09 -4.96 5.21
CA ARG A 16 12.06 -4.00 4.67
C ARG A 16 11.48 -2.59 4.52
N ILE A 17 10.19 -2.40 4.76
CA ILE A 17 9.57 -1.07 4.74
C ILE A 17 9.95 -0.26 5.99
N ASP A 18 10.16 1.04 5.80
CA ASP A 18 10.42 1.99 6.88
C ASP A 18 9.11 2.45 7.54
N VAL A 19 8.42 1.53 8.22
CA VAL A 19 7.23 1.80 9.03
C VAL A 19 7.49 1.38 10.47
N PRO A 20 7.34 2.27 11.48
CA PRO A 20 7.72 2.00 12.86
C PRO A 20 6.66 1.15 13.58
N PHE A 21 6.57 -0.13 13.22
CA PHE A 21 5.67 -1.07 13.89
C PHE A 21 6.09 -1.32 15.34
N ASN A 22 5.13 -1.25 16.24
CA ASN A 22 5.31 -1.68 17.62
C ASN A 22 5.27 -3.22 17.75
N ARG A 23 5.42 -3.74 18.97
CA ARG A 23 5.39 -5.19 19.26
C ARG A 23 4.12 -5.93 18.82
N TYR A 24 3.04 -5.21 18.53
CA TYR A 24 1.77 -5.74 18.05
C TYR A 24 1.61 -5.63 16.53
N GLY A 25 2.63 -5.17 15.81
CA GLY A 25 2.57 -4.96 14.36
C GLY A 25 1.71 -3.75 13.98
N LEU A 26 1.56 -2.78 14.88
CA LEU A 26 0.81 -1.54 14.64
C LEU A 26 1.75 -0.33 14.63
N ASP A 27 1.55 0.59 13.70
CA ASP A 27 2.20 1.89 13.74
C ASP A 27 1.45 2.86 14.69
N PRO A 28 1.99 4.06 14.96
CA PRO A 28 1.34 5.06 15.82
C PRO A 28 -0.01 5.58 15.30
N PHE A 29 -0.30 5.44 14.00
CA PHE A 29 -1.48 5.98 13.34
C PHE A 29 -2.57 4.92 13.09
N GLY A 30 -2.29 3.65 13.38
CA GLY A 30 -3.24 2.54 13.31
C GLY A 30 -3.02 1.56 12.16
N ILE A 31 -2.03 1.79 11.28
CA ILE A 31 -1.61 0.83 10.24
C ILE A 31 -1.25 -0.49 10.90
N SER A 32 -1.71 -1.58 10.29
CA SER A 32 -1.43 -2.92 10.74
C SER A 32 -0.62 -3.69 9.70
N ARG A 33 0.54 -4.20 10.12
CA ARG A 33 1.41 -5.04 9.29
C ARG A 33 0.65 -6.24 8.70
N ASP A 34 -0.21 -6.87 9.50
CA ASP A 34 -1.06 -7.98 9.05
C ASP A 34 -2.03 -7.55 7.95
N HIS A 35 -2.67 -6.38 8.08
CA HIS A 35 -3.61 -5.87 7.08
C HIS A 35 -2.88 -5.48 5.79
N LEU A 36 -1.70 -4.84 5.92
CA LEU A 36 -0.83 -4.56 4.78
C LEU A 36 -0.44 -5.82 4.02
N GLY A 37 -0.16 -6.94 4.72
CA GLY A 37 0.13 -8.23 4.10
C GLY A 37 -0.99 -8.69 3.16
N GLY A 38 -2.23 -8.69 3.65
CA GLY A 38 -3.38 -9.02 2.82
C GLY A 38 -3.62 -8.02 1.68
N PHE A 39 -3.52 -6.73 2.00
CA PHE A 39 -3.75 -5.63 1.06
C PHE A 39 -2.77 -5.65 -0.10
N TYR A 40 -1.47 -5.72 0.17
CA TYR A 40 -0.46 -5.80 -0.88
C TYR A 40 -0.51 -7.11 -1.66
N SER A 41 -0.90 -8.23 -1.04
CA SER A 41 -1.10 -9.48 -1.78
C SER A 41 -2.23 -9.37 -2.80
N MET A 42 -3.33 -8.71 -2.42
CA MET A 42 -4.43 -8.38 -3.33
C MET A 42 -3.99 -7.38 -4.42
N LEU A 43 -3.32 -6.29 -4.04
CA LEU A 43 -2.82 -5.30 -4.99
C LEU A 43 -1.80 -5.91 -5.96
N GLY A 44 -0.95 -6.83 -5.51
CA GLY A 44 0.04 -7.51 -6.35
C GLY A 44 -0.59 -8.29 -7.49
N PHE A 45 -1.73 -8.95 -7.23
CA PHE A 45 -2.52 -9.59 -8.29
C PHE A 45 -2.99 -8.56 -9.34
N PHE A 46 -3.60 -7.47 -8.89
CA PHE A 46 -4.10 -6.43 -9.80
C PHE A 46 -2.97 -5.74 -10.57
N TYR A 47 -1.91 -5.35 -9.87
CA TYR A 47 -0.75 -4.64 -10.40
C TYR A 47 -0.02 -5.48 -11.45
N ARG A 48 0.38 -6.71 -11.09
CA ARG A 48 1.27 -7.53 -11.95
C ARG A 48 0.52 -8.40 -12.95
N ARG A 49 -0.69 -8.87 -12.64
CA ARG A 49 -1.39 -9.88 -13.47
C ARG A 49 -2.59 -9.32 -14.23
N TYR A 50 -3.45 -8.56 -13.55
CA TYR A 50 -4.66 -8.04 -14.18
C TYR A 50 -4.35 -6.84 -15.08
N PHE A 51 -3.85 -5.74 -14.50
CA PHE A 51 -3.52 -4.51 -15.23
C PHE A 51 -2.15 -4.57 -15.90
N ARG A 52 -1.20 -5.34 -15.33
CA ARG A 52 0.19 -5.44 -15.82
C ARG A 52 0.83 -4.06 -15.94
N CYS A 53 0.76 -3.32 -14.83
CA CYS A 53 1.30 -1.97 -14.75
C CYS A 53 2.81 -1.97 -15.01
N LEU A 54 3.28 -0.86 -15.61
CA LEU A 54 4.70 -0.56 -15.77
C LEU A 54 4.98 0.76 -15.04
N SER A 55 6.02 0.78 -14.23
CA SER A 55 6.51 1.99 -13.58
C SER A 55 7.77 2.48 -14.28
N PHE A 56 7.90 3.80 -14.44
CA PHE A 56 9.07 4.43 -15.02
C PHE A 56 9.47 5.61 -14.13
N GLY A 57 10.77 5.85 -13.97
CA GLY A 57 11.27 6.97 -13.18
C GLY A 57 11.15 6.78 -11.67
N ILE A 58 11.00 5.55 -11.18
CA ILE A 58 10.82 5.24 -9.75
C ILE A 58 12.07 5.57 -8.92
N GLU A 59 13.23 5.59 -9.57
CA GLU A 59 14.52 6.00 -9.03
C GLU A 59 14.57 7.49 -8.63
N HIS A 60 13.67 8.33 -9.16
CA HIS A 60 13.58 9.74 -8.76
C HIS A 60 12.92 9.92 -7.40
N ILE A 61 12.30 8.88 -6.85
CA ILE A 61 11.65 8.92 -5.54
C ILE A 61 12.73 8.69 -4.48
N PRO A 62 12.92 9.61 -3.52
CA PRO A 62 13.89 9.44 -2.44
C PRO A 62 13.72 8.10 -1.70
N ASP A 63 14.82 7.52 -1.25
CA ASP A 63 14.82 6.25 -0.51
C ASP A 63 14.26 6.42 0.91
N SER A 64 14.48 7.58 1.51
CA SER A 64 14.06 7.90 2.88
C SER A 64 13.47 9.31 2.98
N GLY A 65 12.73 9.54 4.05
CA GLY A 65 12.19 10.86 4.38
C GLY A 65 10.81 11.14 3.76
N PRO A 66 10.18 12.26 4.18
CA PRO A 66 8.80 12.59 3.81
C PRO A 66 8.73 13.04 2.35
N VAL A 67 7.75 12.48 1.62
CA VAL A 67 7.44 12.85 0.24
C VAL A 67 5.92 12.82 0.04
N MET A 68 5.41 13.67 -0.85
CA MET A 68 4.02 13.63 -1.30
C MET A 68 4.00 13.34 -2.79
N LEU A 69 3.38 12.22 -3.18
CA LEU A 69 3.13 11.92 -4.59
C LEU A 69 1.88 12.66 -5.05
N VAL A 70 2.02 13.44 -6.12
CA VAL A 70 0.91 14.17 -6.73
C VAL A 70 0.77 13.68 -8.16
N GLY A 71 -0.38 13.08 -8.45
CA GLY A 71 -0.72 12.56 -9.76
C GLY A 71 -2.10 13.02 -10.18
N ASN A 72 -2.44 12.78 -11.46
CA ASN A 72 -3.82 12.91 -11.90
C ASN A 72 -4.68 11.81 -11.29
N HIS A 73 -5.98 12.07 -11.17
CA HIS A 73 -6.97 11.07 -10.78
C HIS A 73 -7.90 10.82 -11.98
N SER A 74 -8.12 9.56 -12.34
CA SER A 74 -9.03 9.20 -13.43
C SER A 74 -9.94 8.04 -13.02
N GLY A 75 -11.24 8.24 -13.22
CA GLY A 75 -12.29 7.27 -12.86
C GLY A 75 -13.00 7.61 -11.55
N GLY A 76 -14.01 6.82 -11.20
CA GLY A 76 -14.77 6.96 -9.96
C GLY A 76 -14.34 6.01 -8.84
N LEU A 77 -13.39 5.11 -9.11
CA LEU A 77 -12.90 4.12 -8.16
C LEU A 77 -11.40 4.36 -7.89
N PRO A 78 -10.91 4.14 -6.66
CA PRO A 78 -9.53 4.45 -6.24
C PRO A 78 -8.49 3.42 -6.75
N VAL A 79 -8.70 2.87 -7.95
CA VAL A 79 -7.84 1.83 -8.54
C VAL A 79 -6.48 2.42 -8.91
N ASP A 80 -6.46 3.64 -9.47
CA ASP A 80 -5.24 4.33 -9.84
C ASP A 80 -4.34 4.60 -8.64
N GLY A 81 -4.88 5.13 -7.54
CA GLY A 81 -4.18 5.30 -6.28
C GLY A 81 -3.61 3.97 -5.75
N GLY A 82 -4.42 2.90 -5.79
CA GLY A 82 -3.95 1.56 -5.42
C GLY A 82 -2.76 1.05 -6.26
N MET A 83 -2.75 1.32 -7.57
CA MET A 83 -1.64 0.91 -8.45
C MET A 83 -0.39 1.76 -8.25
N VAL A 84 -0.52 3.04 -7.90
CA VAL A 84 0.62 3.88 -7.51
C VAL A 84 1.22 3.43 -6.18
N ILE A 85 0.38 3.09 -5.19
CA ILE A 85 0.84 2.53 -3.91
C ILE A 85 1.55 1.18 -4.15
N ALA A 86 1.00 0.35 -5.05
CA ALA A 86 1.58 -0.94 -5.41
C ALA A 86 2.95 -0.79 -6.12
N SER A 87 3.12 0.19 -7.01
CA SER A 87 4.40 0.37 -7.71
C SER A 87 5.54 0.71 -6.75
N LEU A 88 5.30 1.53 -5.73
CA LEU A 88 6.31 1.82 -4.70
C LEU A 88 6.64 0.64 -3.80
N PHE A 89 5.67 -0.24 -3.58
CA PHE A 89 5.91 -1.42 -2.78
C PHE A 89 6.62 -2.54 -3.58
N PHE A 90 6.27 -2.71 -4.86
CA PHE A 90 6.72 -3.83 -5.69
C PHE A 90 7.90 -3.51 -6.61
N ASP A 91 8.11 -2.27 -7.02
CA ASP A 91 9.15 -1.92 -7.99
C ASP A 91 10.27 -1.07 -7.37
N LYS A 92 10.00 -0.35 -6.26
CA LYS A 92 11.04 0.42 -5.57
C LYS A 92 11.87 -0.47 -4.64
N GLU A 93 13.15 -0.13 -4.53
CA GLU A 93 14.13 -0.76 -3.65
C GLU A 93 14.92 0.35 -2.92
N PRO A 94 14.80 0.52 -1.58
CA PRO A 94 13.93 -0.23 -0.67
C PRO A 94 12.43 -0.05 -0.95
N PRO A 95 11.59 -1.06 -0.64
CA PRO A 95 10.14 -0.95 -0.81
C PRO A 95 9.59 0.16 0.08
N ARG A 96 8.65 0.96 -0.44
CA ARG A 96 8.03 2.04 0.32
C ARG A 96 6.53 1.84 0.47
N HIS A 97 6.05 2.00 1.69
CA HIS A 97 4.63 2.15 1.97
C HIS A 97 4.20 3.61 1.79
N THR A 98 2.99 3.83 1.28
CA THR A 98 2.42 5.17 1.11
C THR A 98 0.97 5.19 1.56
N HIS A 99 0.63 6.25 2.30
CA HIS A 99 -0.72 6.49 2.78
C HIS A 99 -1.58 7.06 1.67
N GLY A 100 -2.71 6.41 1.39
CA GLY A 100 -3.71 6.93 0.46
C GLY A 100 -4.49 8.10 1.06
N MET A 101 -4.57 9.21 0.34
CA MET A 101 -5.50 10.29 0.67
C MET A 101 -6.87 9.99 0.05
N VAL A 102 -7.88 9.85 0.89
CA VAL A 102 -9.24 9.53 0.46
C VAL A 102 -10.22 10.48 1.14
N GLU A 103 -11.28 10.86 0.43
CA GLU A 103 -12.35 11.68 0.96
C GLU A 103 -13.05 11.06 2.17
N LYS A 104 -13.50 11.92 3.09
CA LYS A 104 -14.06 11.50 4.39
C LYS A 104 -15.27 10.57 4.28
N PHE A 105 -16.02 10.61 3.18
CA PHE A 105 -17.19 9.76 3.00
C PHE A 105 -16.84 8.26 3.04
N ALA A 106 -15.64 7.86 2.58
CA ALA A 106 -15.22 6.46 2.54
C ALA A 106 -15.18 5.83 3.95
N GLN A 107 -14.94 6.66 4.98
CA GLN A 107 -14.92 6.22 6.37
C GLN A 107 -16.31 5.95 6.95
N HIS A 108 -17.38 6.31 6.23
CA HIS A 108 -18.76 6.02 6.61
C HIS A 108 -19.28 4.73 5.96
N TRP A 109 -18.53 4.15 5.01
CA TRP A 109 -18.96 2.95 4.30
C TRP A 109 -18.60 1.68 5.08
N PRO A 110 -19.52 0.72 5.19
CA PRO A 110 -19.22 -0.56 5.81
C PRO A 110 -18.10 -1.26 5.03
N VAL A 111 -17.27 -2.03 5.73
CA VAL A 111 -16.11 -2.77 5.19
C VAL A 111 -14.95 -1.89 4.71
N VAL A 112 -15.21 -0.77 4.02
CA VAL A 112 -14.16 0.15 3.53
C VAL A 112 -13.44 0.83 4.69
N SER A 113 -14.20 1.42 5.61
CA SER A 113 -13.66 2.10 6.80
C SER A 113 -12.64 1.26 7.60
N PRO A 114 -12.97 0.03 8.04
CA PRO A 114 -12.01 -0.78 8.81
C PRO A 114 -10.79 -1.25 8.01
N ILE A 115 -10.87 -1.34 6.67
CA ILE A 115 -9.70 -1.66 5.83
C ILE A 115 -8.82 -0.42 5.70
N PHE A 116 -9.38 0.71 5.26
CA PHE A 116 -8.61 1.94 4.98
C PHE A 116 -8.00 2.55 6.25
N SER A 117 -8.56 2.28 7.42
CA SER A 117 -7.98 2.70 8.70
C SER A 117 -6.76 1.88 9.12
N ARG A 118 -6.40 0.83 8.38
CA ARG A 118 -5.35 -0.15 8.74
C ARG A 118 -4.25 -0.29 7.68
N VAL A 119 -4.38 0.36 6.54
CA VAL A 119 -3.48 0.24 5.37
C VAL A 119 -3.12 1.60 4.80
#